data_AF-A0A3N5XT87-F1
#
_entry.id   AF-A0A3N5XT87-F1
#
_cell.length_a   1.000
_cell.length_b   1.000
_cell.length_c   1.000
_cell.angle_alpha   90.00
_cell.angle_beta   90.00
_cell.angle_gamma   90.00
#
_symmetry.space_group_name_H-M   'P 1'
#
loop_
_entity.id
_entity.type
_entity.pdbx_description
1 polymer ?
#
loop_
_entity_poly.entity_id
_entity_poly.type
_entity_poly.pdbx_seq_one_letter_code
_entity_poly.pdbx_strand_id
1 'polypeptide(L)'
;MKRALVLLPAFLLAGLIYADSREPRFITFAAKEKSGIYLRNLKISEVSLLVDGQPVKVSYLGYKNVETAIAFILENSPRTAPHSVSMPQWGKVNPIDQIRYQLVSDYFDQLVKNGTVMIAEFSKETKLLQDFTNDEFQLEDAVGRMQPNSLELMAENIEVGRAFAFGLERLKRRSEKRKVLALVTTTVDRESYKNMEE
;
A
#
# COMPACT_ATOMS: atom_id res chain seq x y z
N MET A 1 -9.70 79.73 10.62
CA MET A 1 -9.87 79.43 9.18
C MET A 1 -8.88 78.34 8.78
N LYS A 2 -9.36 77.43 7.94
CA LYS A 2 -8.75 76.21 7.37
C LYS A 2 -7.26 76.32 6.98
N ARG A 3 -6.51 75.23 7.18
CA ARG A 3 -5.97 74.40 6.09
C ARG A 3 -5.46 73.05 6.62
N ALA A 4 -6.09 71.99 6.12
CA ALA A 4 -5.67 70.61 6.26
C ALA A 4 -4.41 70.36 5.42
N LEU A 5 -3.44 69.64 5.98
CA LEU A 5 -2.37 69.03 5.22
C LEU A 5 -2.63 67.52 5.17
N VAL A 6 -2.77 67.03 3.95
CA VAL A 6 -2.98 65.64 3.57
C VAL A 6 -1.74 64.82 3.90
N LEU A 7 -1.86 63.80 4.74
CA LEU A 7 -0.86 62.75 4.95
C LEU A 7 -1.55 61.37 4.94
N LEU A 8 -2.09 61.01 3.79
CA LEU A 8 -2.12 59.61 3.35
C LEU A 8 -1.38 59.61 2.00
N PRO A 9 -0.24 58.93 1.87
CA PRO A 9 -0.26 57.47 1.79
C PRO A 9 1.05 56.83 2.30
N ALA A 10 1.29 56.80 3.62
CA ALA A 10 2.43 56.03 4.17
C ALA A 10 2.02 54.65 4.71
N PHE A 11 0.74 54.44 5.00
CA PHE A 11 0.25 53.20 5.61
C PHE A 11 -0.01 52.05 4.62
N LEU A 12 0.06 52.30 3.30
CA LEU A 12 -0.22 51.29 2.28
C LEU A 12 1.04 50.64 1.68
N LEU A 13 2.25 51.09 2.03
CA LEU A 13 3.50 50.47 1.56
C LEU A 13 4.21 49.57 2.58
N ALA A 14 3.78 49.55 3.85
CA ALA A 14 4.39 48.69 4.87
C ALA A 14 3.82 47.26 4.92
N GLY A 15 2.74 46.97 4.17
CA GLY A 15 2.06 45.68 4.19
C GLY A 15 2.58 44.63 3.18
N LEU A 16 3.60 44.95 2.38
CA LEU A 16 4.03 44.11 1.24
C LEU A 16 5.44 43.49 1.40
N ILE A 17 6.04 43.56 2.58
CA ILE A 17 7.34 42.91 2.86
C ILE A 17 7.27 42.13 4.17
N TYR A 18 6.26 41.27 4.30
CA TYR A 18 6.40 40.07 5.12
C TYR A 18 6.07 38.90 4.19
N ALA A 19 7.00 38.65 3.28
CA ALA A 19 7.16 37.32 2.74
C ALA A 19 7.40 36.42 3.96
N ASP A 20 6.39 35.61 4.29
CA ASP A 20 6.44 34.57 5.31
C ASP A 20 7.49 33.54 4.87
N SER A 21 8.76 33.90 5.05
CA SER A 21 9.88 33.01 4.90
C SER A 21 9.72 32.00 6.02
N ARG A 22 9.07 30.87 5.73
CA ARG A 22 8.91 29.76 6.65
C ARG A 22 10.28 29.51 7.28
N GLU A 23 10.41 29.83 8.57
CA GLU A 23 11.68 29.67 9.28
C GLU A 23 12.16 28.22 9.09
N PRO A 24 13.45 27.99 8.79
CA PRO A 24 13.97 26.65 8.62
C PRO A 24 13.80 25.89 9.93
N ARG A 25 13.05 24.78 9.88
CA ARG A 25 12.88 23.89 11.04
C ARG A 25 14.07 22.95 11.14
N PHE A 26 14.70 22.91 12.31
CA PHE A 26 15.81 22.01 12.58
C PHE A 26 15.30 20.72 13.21
N ILE A 27 15.60 19.61 12.54
CA ILE A 27 15.23 18.27 13.00
C ILE A 27 16.47 17.62 13.60
N THR A 28 16.41 17.29 14.89
CA THR A 28 17.49 16.58 15.59
C THR A 28 16.98 15.23 16.07
N PHE A 29 17.64 14.16 15.66
CA PHE A 29 17.38 12.80 16.14
C PHE A 29 18.48 12.38 17.11
N ALA A 30 18.09 11.96 18.31
CA ALA A 30 19.00 11.43 19.33
C ALA A 30 18.54 10.04 19.79
N ALA A 31 19.48 9.14 19.99
CA ALA A 31 19.24 7.83 20.59
C ALA A 31 20.03 7.72 21.89
N LYS A 32 19.42 7.14 22.93
CA LYS A 32 20.05 6.98 24.25
C LYS A 32 21.23 6.00 24.12
N GLU A 33 22.45 6.53 24.29
CA GLU A 33 23.75 5.83 24.35
C GLU A 33 23.82 4.43 23.71
N LYS A 34 24.23 4.39 22.44
CA LYS A 34 24.85 3.22 21.81
C LYS A 34 25.98 3.71 20.92
N SER A 35 27.18 3.83 21.51
CA SER A 35 28.55 3.89 20.96
C SER A 35 28.85 4.34 19.50
N GLY A 36 27.97 5.08 18.84
CA GLY A 36 28.29 5.87 17.64
C GLY A 36 28.39 5.15 16.30
N ILE A 37 28.14 3.84 16.18
CA ILE A 37 28.30 3.15 14.88
C ILE A 37 27.16 2.14 14.67
N TYR A 38 26.15 2.56 13.89
CA TYR A 38 24.95 1.81 13.47
C TYR A 38 23.99 1.30 14.56
N LEU A 39 22.79 1.89 14.61
CA LEU A 39 21.73 1.52 15.54
C LEU A 39 20.75 0.53 14.88
N ARG A 40 20.88 -0.76 15.18
CA ARG A 40 19.84 -1.78 14.87
C ARG A 40 18.90 -1.93 16.08
N ASN A 41 17.60 -2.17 15.81
CA ASN A 41 16.57 -2.48 16.81
C ASN A 41 16.30 -1.38 17.87
N LEU A 42 16.06 -0.15 17.43
CA LEU A 42 15.70 0.95 18.34
C LEU A 42 14.26 0.80 18.85
N LYS A 43 14.06 0.94 20.17
CA LYS A 43 12.72 1.10 20.76
C LYS A 43 12.31 2.56 20.76
N ILE A 44 11.00 2.84 20.70
CA ILE A 44 10.46 4.22 20.78
C ILE A 44 10.91 4.90 22.09
N SER A 45 11.00 4.15 23.19
CA SER A 45 11.50 4.65 24.49
C SER A 45 12.99 5.00 24.51
N GLU A 46 13.75 4.62 23.48
CA GLU A 46 15.21 4.80 23.38
C GLU A 46 15.60 5.91 22.41
N VAL A 47 14.61 6.59 21.80
CA VAL A 47 14.82 7.65 20.82
C VAL A 47 14.13 8.94 21.25
N SER A 48 14.73 10.06 20.89
CA SER A 48 14.17 11.40 21.02
C SER A 48 14.28 12.09 19.68
N LEU A 49 13.16 12.62 19.20
CA LEU A 49 13.14 13.50 18.04
C LEU A 49 12.85 14.90 18.56
N LEU A 50 13.66 15.87 18.16
CA LEU A 50 13.48 17.26 18.49
C LEU A 50 13.23 18.05 17.21
N VAL A 51 12.24 18.95 17.25
CA VAL A 51 12.00 19.95 16.21
C VAL A 51 12.22 21.30 16.86
N ASP A 52 13.18 22.07 16.35
CA ASP A 52 13.57 23.37 16.91
C ASP A 52 13.93 23.29 18.40
N GLY A 53 14.61 22.19 18.79
CA GLY A 53 15.01 21.92 20.16
C GLY A 53 13.90 21.43 21.10
N GLN A 54 12.65 21.35 20.64
CA GLN A 54 11.52 20.84 21.42
C GLN A 54 11.28 19.36 21.16
N PRO A 55 11.13 18.52 22.20
CA PRO A 55 10.86 17.10 22.02
C PRO A 55 9.49 16.90 21.37
N VAL A 56 9.46 16.12 20.29
CA VAL A 56 8.23 15.69 19.62
C VAL A 56 8.01 14.20 19.85
N LYS A 57 6.74 13.81 19.98
CA LYS A 57 6.37 12.41 20.18
C LYS A 57 6.71 11.60 18.93
N VAL A 58 7.65 10.67 19.06
CA VAL A 58 7.91 9.65 18.03
C VAL A 58 6.77 8.63 18.09
N SER A 59 5.83 8.72 17.14
CA SER A 59 4.69 7.78 17.05
C SER A 59 5.07 6.46 16.37
N TYR A 60 6.17 6.45 15.61
CA TYR A 60 6.52 5.36 14.72
C TYR A 60 8.04 5.26 14.48
N LEU A 61 8.58 4.06 14.62
CA LEU A 61 9.91 3.68 14.15
C LEU A 61 9.72 2.56 13.12
N GLY A 62 10.23 2.76 11.90
CA GLY A 62 10.12 1.78 10.83
C GLY A 62 11.02 0.56 11.07
N TYR A 63 10.55 -0.43 11.83
CA TYR A 63 11.20 -1.74 11.94
C TYR A 63 10.17 -2.89 11.90
N LYS A 64 10.65 -4.11 11.64
CA LYS A 64 9.97 -5.39 11.31
C LYS A 64 8.70 -5.82 12.10
N ASN A 65 8.26 -5.09 13.12
CA ASN A 65 7.17 -5.51 14.01
C ASN A 65 5.94 -4.58 13.93
N VAL A 66 5.63 -4.07 12.74
CA VAL A 66 4.41 -3.28 12.55
C VAL A 66 3.30 -4.25 12.18
N GLU A 67 2.26 -4.32 13.00
CA GLU A 67 1.02 -5.03 12.64
C GLU A 67 0.57 -4.57 11.26
N THR A 68 0.60 -5.53 10.33
CA THR A 68 0.35 -5.29 8.91
C THR A 68 -0.86 -6.10 8.46
N ALA A 69 -1.79 -5.44 7.76
CA ALA A 69 -2.82 -6.12 6.99
C ALA A 69 -2.38 -6.14 5.52
N ILE A 70 -2.38 -7.32 4.89
CA ILE A 70 -1.96 -7.51 3.50
C ILE A 70 -3.12 -8.10 2.71
N ALA A 71 -3.53 -7.46 1.64
CA ALA A 71 -4.57 -7.95 0.74
C ALA A 71 -3.95 -8.29 -0.61
N PHE A 72 -4.01 -9.56 -1.00
CA PHE A 72 -3.69 -10.02 -2.36
C PHE A 72 -4.97 -10.14 -3.17
N ILE A 73 -5.00 -9.46 -4.31
CA ILE A 73 -6.10 -9.52 -5.28
C ILE A 73 -5.51 -10.06 -6.59
N LEU A 74 -5.87 -11.29 -6.92
CA LEU A 74 -5.26 -12.06 -8.00
C LEU A 74 -6.18 -12.11 -9.22
N GLU A 75 -5.69 -11.65 -10.37
CA GLU A 75 -6.43 -11.84 -11.62
C GLU A 75 -6.46 -13.34 -11.97
N ASN A 76 -7.67 -13.90 -12.08
CA ASN A 76 -7.91 -15.26 -12.53
C ASN A 76 -8.86 -15.22 -13.74
N SER A 77 -8.40 -14.53 -14.80
CA SER A 77 -9.12 -14.35 -16.07
C SER A 77 -8.50 -15.25 -17.15
N PRO A 78 -9.09 -15.36 -18.36
CA PRO A 78 -8.44 -16.03 -19.48
C PRO A 78 -7.04 -15.48 -19.85
N ARG A 79 -6.68 -14.26 -19.42
CA ARG A 79 -5.34 -13.68 -19.67
C ARG A 79 -4.27 -14.23 -18.75
N THR A 80 -4.60 -14.45 -17.48
CA THR A 80 -3.69 -15.03 -16.48
C THR A 80 -3.87 -16.53 -16.31
N ALA A 81 -4.98 -17.08 -16.80
CA ALA A 81 -5.41 -18.47 -16.67
C ALA A 81 -6.00 -19.05 -17.98
N PRO A 82 -5.28 -19.00 -19.12
CA PRO A 82 -5.79 -19.43 -20.43
C PRO A 82 -6.08 -20.94 -20.56
N HIS A 83 -5.63 -21.77 -19.62
CA HIS A 83 -5.74 -23.22 -19.69
C HIS A 83 -6.54 -23.79 -18.51
N SER A 84 -7.53 -24.63 -18.82
CA SER A 84 -8.53 -25.13 -17.86
C SER A 84 -7.98 -26.07 -16.78
N VAL A 85 -6.78 -26.62 -16.96
CA VAL A 85 -6.12 -27.53 -16.00
C VAL A 85 -4.61 -27.38 -16.14
N SER A 86 -3.94 -26.89 -15.11
CA SER A 86 -2.48 -26.80 -15.05
C SER A 86 -1.89 -28.06 -14.43
N MET A 87 -1.86 -29.15 -15.20
CA MET A 87 -0.85 -30.18 -14.96
C MET A 87 0.44 -29.73 -15.66
N PRO A 88 1.58 -29.61 -14.96
CA PRO A 88 2.86 -29.16 -15.53
C PRO A 88 3.36 -29.95 -16.75
N GLN A 89 2.72 -31.06 -17.11
CA GLN A 89 3.29 -32.06 -18.00
C GLN A 89 3.36 -31.66 -19.48
N TRP A 90 2.74 -30.57 -19.94
CA TRP A 90 2.63 -30.27 -21.39
C TRP A 90 3.04 -28.83 -21.76
N GLY A 91 3.86 -28.17 -20.93
CA GLY A 91 4.37 -26.81 -21.20
C GLY A 91 3.31 -25.70 -21.14
N LYS A 92 2.05 -26.03 -20.85
CA LYS A 92 0.93 -25.10 -20.67
C LYS A 92 0.84 -24.68 -19.21
N VAL A 93 1.65 -23.69 -18.83
CA VAL A 93 1.67 -23.11 -17.48
C VAL A 93 0.93 -21.78 -17.51
N ASN A 94 -0.13 -21.65 -16.71
CA ASN A 94 -0.79 -20.36 -16.58
C ASN A 94 0.07 -19.42 -15.71
N PRO A 95 0.16 -18.13 -16.04
CA PRO A 95 0.80 -17.13 -15.17
C PRO A 95 0.31 -17.18 -13.71
N ILE A 96 -1.00 -17.36 -13.50
CA ILE A 96 -1.57 -17.44 -12.15
C ILE A 96 -1.02 -18.64 -11.35
N ASP A 97 -0.68 -19.75 -11.99
CA ASP A 97 -0.12 -20.92 -11.30
C ASP A 97 1.30 -20.68 -10.82
N GLN A 98 2.09 -19.89 -11.56
CA GLN A 98 3.43 -19.48 -11.10
C GLN A 98 3.33 -18.57 -9.88
N ILE A 99 2.38 -17.63 -9.88
CA ILE A 99 2.12 -16.75 -8.74
C ILE A 99 1.67 -17.57 -7.52
N ARG A 100 0.72 -18.50 -7.70
CA ARG A 100 0.26 -19.40 -6.62
C ARG A 100 1.42 -20.21 -6.06
N TYR A 101 2.26 -20.79 -6.92
CA TYR A 101 3.44 -21.54 -6.51
C TYR A 101 4.40 -20.69 -5.68
N GLN A 102 4.77 -19.50 -6.16
CA GLN A 102 5.67 -18.59 -5.43
C GLN A 102 5.09 -18.12 -4.10
N LEU A 103 3.78 -17.82 -4.06
CA LEU A 103 3.10 -17.41 -2.83
C LEU A 103 3.23 -18.49 -1.76
N VAL A 104 2.99 -19.75 -2.13
CA VAL A 104 3.11 -20.90 -1.22
C VAL A 104 4.56 -21.20 -0.87
N SER A 105 5.48 -21.26 -1.85
CA SER A 105 6.85 -21.74 -1.60
C SER A 105 7.72 -20.72 -0.88
N ASP A 106 7.55 -19.43 -1.16
CA ASP A 106 8.56 -18.41 -0.83
C ASP A 106 8.00 -17.28 0.05
N TYR A 107 6.70 -17.01 -0.01
CA TYR A 107 6.13 -15.78 0.57
C TYR A 107 5.24 -15.99 1.80
N PHE A 108 4.33 -16.97 1.84
CA PHE A 108 3.34 -17.07 2.91
C PHE A 108 3.96 -17.19 4.30
N ASP A 109 4.91 -18.09 4.52
CA ASP A 109 5.69 -18.21 5.76
C ASP A 109 6.21 -16.84 6.27
N GLN A 110 6.73 -16.00 5.36
CA GLN A 110 7.25 -14.68 5.72
C GLN A 110 6.16 -13.64 5.91
N LEU A 111 5.09 -13.68 5.12
CA LEU A 111 3.99 -12.73 5.20
C LEU A 111 3.19 -12.91 6.50
N VAL A 112 2.87 -14.15 6.88
CA VAL A 112 2.10 -14.43 8.10
C VAL A 112 2.87 -14.11 9.39
N LYS A 113 4.21 -14.16 9.35
CA LYS A 113 5.08 -13.67 10.44
C LYS A 113 5.00 -12.16 10.66
N ASN A 114 4.64 -11.40 9.62
CA ASN A 114 4.61 -9.94 9.65
C ASN A 114 3.20 -9.36 9.76
N GLY A 115 2.15 -10.16 9.60
CA GLY A 115 0.78 -9.67 9.57
C GLY A 115 -0.27 -10.69 9.18
N THR A 116 -1.51 -10.23 9.05
CA THR A 116 -2.61 -11.04 8.51
C THR A 116 -2.76 -10.81 7.02
N VAL A 117 -3.01 -11.88 6.27
CA VAL A 117 -3.13 -11.89 4.82
C VAL A 117 -4.55 -12.25 4.42
N MET A 118 -5.12 -11.49 3.49
CA MET A 118 -6.38 -11.77 2.80
C MET A 118 -6.06 -12.12 1.35
N ILE A 119 -6.78 -13.08 0.79
CA ILE A 119 -6.65 -13.47 -0.63
C ILE A 119 -8.02 -13.39 -1.29
N ALA A 120 -8.08 -12.69 -2.42
CA ALA A 120 -9.22 -12.68 -3.31
C ALA A 120 -8.76 -12.91 -4.76
N GLU A 121 -9.67 -13.44 -5.58
CA GLU A 121 -9.49 -13.54 -7.02
C GLU A 121 -10.47 -12.60 -7.74
N PHE A 122 -10.14 -12.21 -8.96
CA PHE A 122 -11.08 -11.50 -9.81
C PHE A 122 -10.94 -11.87 -11.29
N SER A 123 -12.07 -11.84 -11.99
CA SER A 123 -12.14 -11.75 -13.45
C SER A 123 -13.21 -10.73 -13.84
N LYS A 124 -14.43 -11.16 -14.15
CA LYS A 124 -15.62 -10.31 -14.22
C LYS A 124 -16.15 -9.92 -12.85
N GLU A 125 -16.06 -10.83 -11.88
CA GLU A 125 -16.47 -10.59 -10.50
C GLU A 125 -15.28 -10.77 -9.55
N THR A 126 -15.29 -10.06 -8.43
CA THR A 126 -14.31 -10.25 -7.37
C THR A 126 -14.86 -11.23 -6.34
N LYS A 127 -14.08 -12.25 -6.02
CA LYS A 127 -14.43 -13.30 -5.07
C LYS A 127 -13.40 -13.38 -3.97
N LEU A 128 -13.86 -13.31 -2.73
CA LEU A 128 -13.02 -13.56 -1.56
C LEU A 128 -12.71 -15.06 -1.50
N LEU A 129 -11.42 -15.42 -1.46
CA LEU A 129 -10.98 -16.80 -1.28
C LEU A 129 -10.71 -17.10 0.20
N GLN A 130 -10.08 -16.14 0.88
CA GLN A 130 -9.74 -16.24 2.29
C GLN A 130 -9.74 -14.83 2.92
N ASP A 131 -10.47 -14.67 4.03
CA ASP A 131 -10.40 -13.43 4.81
C ASP A 131 -9.08 -13.35 5.60
N PHE A 132 -8.76 -12.19 6.14
CA PHE A 132 -7.51 -11.91 6.86
C PHE A 132 -7.20 -12.99 7.91
N THR A 133 -6.12 -13.73 7.67
CA THR A 133 -5.62 -14.78 8.55
C THR A 133 -4.09 -14.74 8.61
N ASN A 134 -3.52 -15.24 9.70
CA ASN A 134 -2.09 -15.52 9.83
C ASN A 134 -1.81 -17.03 9.83
N ASP A 135 -2.82 -17.84 9.50
CA ASP A 135 -2.68 -19.29 9.32
C ASP A 135 -2.23 -19.58 7.88
N GLU A 136 -0.98 -20.00 7.73
CA GLU A 136 -0.38 -20.35 6.44
C GLU A 136 -1.18 -21.43 5.71
N PHE A 137 -1.65 -22.47 6.41
CA PHE A 137 -2.39 -23.57 5.79
C PHE A 137 -3.72 -23.11 5.18
N GLN A 138 -4.38 -22.13 5.80
CA GLN A 138 -5.61 -21.55 5.24
C GLN A 138 -5.33 -20.77 3.95
N LEU A 139 -4.20 -20.06 3.89
CA LEU A 139 -3.78 -19.32 2.70
C LEU A 139 -3.39 -20.29 1.57
N GLU A 140 -2.63 -21.34 1.88
CA GLU A 140 -2.26 -22.40 0.95
C GLU A 140 -3.49 -23.10 0.38
N ASP A 141 -4.43 -23.53 1.22
CA ASP A 141 -5.67 -24.18 0.80
C ASP A 141 -6.54 -23.23 -0.07
N ALA A 142 -6.61 -21.95 0.29
CA ALA A 142 -7.36 -20.96 -0.48
C ALA A 142 -6.82 -20.78 -1.91
N VAL A 143 -5.49 -20.65 -2.07
CA VAL A 143 -4.90 -20.58 -3.42
C VAL A 143 -4.89 -21.94 -4.11
N GLY A 144 -4.78 -23.04 -3.37
CA GLY A 144 -4.81 -24.41 -3.90
C GLY A 144 -6.14 -24.76 -4.57
N ARG A 145 -7.26 -24.24 -4.05
CA ARG A 145 -8.61 -24.48 -4.56
C ARG A 145 -9.01 -23.59 -5.75
N MET A 146 -8.20 -22.60 -6.13
CA MET A 146 -8.47 -21.77 -7.31
C MET A 146 -8.57 -22.63 -8.57
N GLN A 147 -9.60 -22.38 -9.38
CA GLN A 147 -9.81 -23.01 -10.67
C GLN A 147 -9.62 -21.97 -11.78
N PRO A 148 -8.85 -22.27 -12.84
CA PRO A 148 -8.69 -21.36 -13.99
C PRO A 148 -10.02 -20.99 -14.64
N ASN A 149 -10.29 -19.70 -14.82
CA ASN A 149 -11.45 -19.23 -15.60
C ASN A 149 -11.12 -19.09 -17.09
N SER A 150 -10.67 -20.17 -17.73
CA SER A 150 -10.18 -20.17 -19.12
C SER A 150 -11.27 -19.96 -20.19
N LEU A 151 -12.53 -20.29 -19.87
CA LEU A 151 -13.65 -20.28 -20.82
C LEU A 151 -14.48 -18.99 -20.76
N GLU A 152 -14.04 -18.00 -19.99
CA GLU A 152 -14.79 -16.76 -19.84
C GLU A 152 -14.81 -15.95 -21.14
N LEU A 153 -16.01 -15.75 -21.70
CA LEU A 153 -16.22 -15.16 -23.03
C LEU A 153 -15.88 -13.66 -23.10
N MET A 154 -15.68 -12.97 -21.96
CA MET A 154 -15.44 -11.53 -21.89
C MET A 154 -14.01 -11.21 -21.43
N ALA A 155 -13.01 -11.73 -22.12
CA ALA A 155 -11.59 -11.49 -21.82
C ALA A 155 -11.14 -10.01 -21.96
N GLU A 156 -12.00 -9.12 -22.45
CA GLU A 156 -11.72 -7.68 -22.60
C GLU A 156 -12.32 -6.81 -21.50
N ASN A 157 -13.37 -7.27 -20.79
CA ASN A 157 -14.05 -6.50 -19.74
C ASN A 157 -13.66 -7.01 -18.35
N ILE A 158 -12.36 -6.93 -18.04
CA ILE A 158 -11.83 -7.34 -16.74
C ILE A 158 -11.88 -6.14 -15.80
N GLU A 159 -12.62 -6.27 -14.70
CA GLU A 159 -13.00 -5.18 -13.80
C GLU A 159 -11.91 -4.87 -12.76
N VAL A 160 -10.72 -4.48 -13.23
CA VAL A 160 -9.54 -4.20 -12.39
C VAL A 160 -9.84 -3.12 -11.33
N GLY A 161 -10.53 -2.05 -11.71
CA GLY A 161 -10.90 -0.96 -10.80
C GLY A 161 -11.80 -1.43 -9.64
N ARG A 162 -12.75 -2.33 -9.90
CA ARG A 162 -13.61 -2.91 -8.84
C ARG A 162 -12.82 -3.81 -7.92
N ALA A 163 -11.92 -4.63 -8.47
CA ALA A 163 -11.06 -5.51 -7.69
C ALA A 163 -10.12 -4.71 -6.77
N PHE A 164 -9.56 -3.62 -7.27
CA PHE A 164 -8.75 -2.69 -6.49
C PHE A 164 -9.58 -2.02 -5.38
N ALA A 165 -10.76 -1.49 -5.71
CA ALA A 165 -11.66 -0.87 -4.74
C ALA A 165 -12.10 -1.86 -3.65
N PHE A 166 -12.40 -3.11 -4.02
CA PHE A 166 -12.72 -4.18 -3.08
C PHE A 166 -11.61 -4.39 -2.05
N GLY A 167 -10.36 -4.52 -2.50
CA GLY A 167 -9.21 -4.69 -1.61
C GLY A 167 -8.98 -3.47 -0.71
N LEU A 168 -9.12 -2.26 -1.26
CA LEU A 168 -8.98 -1.02 -0.51
C LEU A 168 -10.03 -0.89 0.61
N GLU A 169 -11.29 -1.16 0.31
CA GLU A 169 -12.38 -1.07 1.30
C GLU A 169 -12.23 -2.10 2.42
N ARG A 170 -11.73 -3.29 2.11
CA ARG A 170 -11.41 -4.31 3.12
C ARG A 170 -10.27 -3.86 4.03
N LEU A 171 -9.18 -3.34 3.45
CA LEU A 171 -8.04 -2.83 4.20
C LEU A 171 -8.40 -1.62 5.07
N LYS A 172 -9.21 -0.67 4.57
CA LYS A 172 -9.61 0.52 5.35
C LYS A 172 -10.25 0.17 6.70
N ARG A 173 -10.99 -0.93 6.77
CA ARG A 173 -11.69 -1.39 7.99
C ARG A 173 -10.78 -2.09 8.99
N ARG A 174 -9.51 -2.33 8.65
CA ARG A 174 -8.51 -3.00 9.49
C ARG A 174 -7.89 -2.05 10.51
N SER A 175 -7.69 -2.53 11.74
CA SER A 175 -7.06 -1.79 12.84
C SER A 175 -5.54 -1.64 12.69
N GLU A 176 -4.93 -2.48 11.86
CA GLU A 176 -3.50 -2.56 11.61
C GLU A 176 -2.95 -1.23 11.09
N LYS A 177 -1.80 -0.82 11.61
CA LYS A 177 -1.19 0.47 11.27
C LYS A 177 -0.70 0.49 9.83
N ARG A 178 -0.14 -0.62 9.36
CA ARG A 178 0.31 -0.77 7.98
C ARG A 178 -0.71 -1.58 7.20
N LYS A 179 -1.05 -1.09 6.02
CA LYS A 179 -2.00 -1.71 5.10
C LYS A 179 -1.32 -1.80 3.74
N VAL A 180 -1.27 -3.00 3.17
CA VAL A 180 -0.62 -3.28 1.89
C VAL A 180 -1.65 -3.93 0.98
N LEU A 181 -1.85 -3.35 -0.21
CA LEU A 181 -2.66 -3.92 -1.27
C LEU A 181 -1.72 -4.37 -2.39
N ALA A 182 -1.76 -5.66 -2.71
CA ALA A 182 -1.03 -6.25 -3.83
C ALA A 182 -2.03 -6.71 -4.88
N LEU A 183 -2.06 -6.00 -6.01
CA LEU A 183 -2.86 -6.38 -7.17
C LEU A 183 -1.95 -7.09 -8.17
N VAL A 184 -2.30 -8.34 -8.50
CA VAL A 184 -1.57 -9.14 -9.50
C VAL A 184 -2.44 -9.24 -10.74
N THR A 185 -2.03 -8.57 -11.81
CA THR A 185 -2.83 -8.45 -13.05
C THR A 185 -1.91 -8.39 -14.27
N THR A 186 -2.33 -9.02 -15.36
CA THR A 186 -1.82 -8.83 -16.73
C THR A 186 -2.68 -7.84 -17.51
N THR A 187 -3.87 -7.51 -17.00
CA THR A 187 -4.75 -6.53 -17.60
C THR A 187 -4.28 -5.11 -17.30
N VAL A 188 -3.98 -4.37 -18.36
CA VAL A 188 -3.84 -2.91 -18.33
C VAL A 188 -5.24 -2.30 -18.37
N ASP A 189 -5.60 -1.55 -17.33
CA ASP A 189 -6.83 -0.78 -17.29
C ASP A 189 -6.74 0.41 -18.26
N ARG A 190 -7.33 0.24 -19.45
CA ARG A 190 -7.34 1.28 -20.50
C ARG A 190 -8.31 2.42 -20.20
N GLU A 191 -9.32 2.22 -19.35
CA GLU A 191 -10.26 3.27 -18.99
C GLU A 191 -9.64 4.25 -18.00
N SER A 192 -8.95 3.74 -16.97
CA SER A 192 -8.19 4.59 -16.05
C SER A 192 -7.07 5.34 -16.75
N TYR A 193 -6.46 4.75 -17.79
CA TYR A 193 -5.39 5.40 -18.56
C TYR A 193 -5.90 6.58 -19.40
N LYS A 194 -7.09 6.48 -19.99
CA LYS A 194 -7.69 7.59 -20.76
C LYS A 194 -7.97 8.81 -19.89
N ASN A 195 -8.35 8.62 -18.63
CA ASN A 195 -8.66 9.69 -17.70
C ASN A 195 -7.41 10.30 -17.01
N MET A 196 -6.20 9.82 -17.32
CA MET A 196 -4.94 10.42 -16.85
C MET A 196 -4.34 11.43 -17.83
N GLU A 197 -4.82 11.46 -19.08
CA GLU A 197 -4.36 12.39 -20.13
C GLU A 197 -5.30 13.60 -20.30
N GLU A 198 -6.36 13.72 -19.49
CA GLU A 198 -7.22 14.91 -19.34
C GLU A 198 -6.84 15.72 -18.09
#